data_AF-A0A524B2J9-F1
#
_entry.id   AF-A0A524B2J9-F1
#
_cell.length_a   1.000
_cell.length_b   1.000
_cell.length_c   1.000
_cell.angle_alpha   90.00
_cell.angle_beta   90.00
_cell.angle_gamma   90.00
#
_symmetry.space_group_name_H-M   'P 1'
#
loop_
_entity.id
_entity.type
_entity.pdbx_description
1 polymer ?
#
loop_
_entity_poly.entity_id
_entity_poly.type
_entity_poly.pdbx_seq_one_letter_code
_entity_poly.pdbx_strand_id
1 'polypeptide(L)' 'MSLDPDLVSVLACPIDHGQLFVFDDENCIYNPRLKRRYAIREGIAVMLVDESDVVSDSEHERLAGRIARGEARPTGSAAA' A
#
# COMPACT_ATOMS: atom_id res chain seq x y z
N MET A 1 8.70 8.08 -9.94
CA MET A 1 9.53 6.86 -10.01
C MET A 1 8.65 5.72 -9.54
N SER A 2 8.44 4.70 -10.37
CA SER A 2 7.64 3.52 -10.03
C SER A 2 8.45 2.59 -9.13
N LEU A 3 7.79 1.96 -8.15
CA LEU A 3 8.41 0.92 -7.32
C LEU A 3 8.82 -0.26 -8.21
N ASP A 4 9.95 -0.89 -7.89
CA ASP A 4 10.42 -2.07 -8.61
C ASP A 4 9.37 -3.22 -8.52
N PRO A 5 8.96 -3.82 -9.65
CA PRO A 5 7.94 -4.87 -9.66
C PRO A 5 8.34 -6.10 -8.84
N ASP A 6 9.62 -6.44 -8.76
CA ASP A 6 10.09 -7.57 -7.94
C ASP A 6 9.94 -7.25 -6.44
N LEU A 7 10.21 -6.00 -6.05
CA LEU A 7 10.02 -5.52 -4.68
C LEU A 7 8.54 -5.55 -4.26
N VAL A 8 7.63 -5.17 -5.16
CA VAL A 8 6.18 -5.20 -4.92
C VAL A 8 5.68 -6.63 -4.71
N SER A 9 6.30 -7.62 -5.37
CA SER A 9 5.91 -9.04 -5.26
C SER A 9 6.19 -9.65 -3.89
N VAL A 10 7.20 -9.15 -3.17
CA VAL A 10 7.60 -9.64 -1.83
C VAL A 10 7.16 -8.71 -0.69
N LEU A 11 6.63 -7.53 -1.01
CA LEU A 11 6.24 -6.55 0.00
C LEU A 11 5.01 -7.04 0.77
N ALA A 12 5.14 -7.09 2.09
CA ALA A 12 4.06 -7.37 3.03
C ALA A 12 4.05 -6.32 4.13
N CYS A 13 2.91 -6.15 4.81
CA CYS A 13 2.84 -5.22 5.94
C CYS A 13 3.79 -5.65 7.08
N PRO A 14 4.53 -4.73 7.73
CA PRO A 14 5.42 -5.08 8.84
C PRO A 14 4.70 -5.54 10.11
N ILE A 15 3.37 -5.45 10.16
CA ILE A 15 2.56 -5.75 11.35
C ILE A 15 1.75 -7.03 11.17
N ASP A 16 0.95 -7.10 10.11
CA ASP A 16 0.03 -8.22 9.88
C ASP A 16 0.52 -9.18 8.77
N HIS A 17 1.65 -8.86 8.13
CA HIS A 17 2.25 -9.59 7.02
C HIS A 17 1.26 -9.85 5.86
N GLY A 18 0.19 -9.05 5.78
CA GLY A 18 -0.83 -9.17 4.77
C GLY A 18 -0.48 -8.42 3.48
N GLN A 19 -1.31 -8.67 2.48
CA GLN A 19 -1.30 -7.93 1.22
C GLN A 19 -1.62 -6.45 1.43
N LEU A 20 -0.82 -5.60 0.81
CA LEU A 20 -0.97 -4.16 0.70
C LEU A 20 -1.37 -3.73 -0.72
N PHE A 21 -1.82 -2.50 -0.88
CA PHE A 21 -2.18 -1.91 -2.17
C PHE A 21 -1.32 -0.69 -2.47
N VAL A 22 -0.64 -0.70 -3.61
CA VAL A 22 0.19 0.41 -4.11
C VAL A 22 -0.66 1.33 -4.99
N PHE A 23 -0.66 2.61 -4.64
CA PHE A 23 -1.22 3.69 -5.44
C PHE A 23 -0.05 4.48 -6.04
N ASP A 24 0.32 4.17 -7.29
CA ASP A 24 1.45 4.82 -7.96
C ASP A 24 1.20 6.31 -8.21
N ASP A 25 -0.06 6.70 -8.40
CA ASP A 25 -0.49 8.08 -8.60
C ASP A 25 -0.32 8.93 -7.33
N GLU A 26 -0.58 8.33 -6.16
CA GLU A 26 -0.44 8.97 -4.86
C GLU A 26 0.93 8.68 -4.19
N ASN A 27 1.80 7.90 -4.84
CA ASN A 27 3.06 7.40 -4.27
C ASN A 27 2.88 6.89 -2.83
N CYS A 28 1.88 6.04 -2.62
CA CYS A 28 1.60 5.49 -1.29
C CYS A 28 1.21 4.02 -1.35
N ILE A 29 1.38 3.36 -0.21
CA ILE A 29 1.04 1.96 0.02
C ILE A 29 0.03 1.92 1.13
N TYR A 30 -1.07 1.22 0.91
CA TYR A 30 -2.21 1.20 1.82
C TYR A 30 -2.50 -0.20 2.33
N ASN A 31 -2.70 -0.31 3.65
CA ASN A 31 -3.26 -1.48 4.31
C ASN A 31 -4.73 -1.21 4.67
N PRO A 32 -5.71 -1.80 3.96
CA PRO A 32 -7.14 -1.65 4.28
C PRO A 32 -7.55 -2.32 5.60
N ARG A 33 -6.81 -3.33 6.07
CA ARG A 33 -7.12 -4.07 7.32
C ARG A 33 -6.80 -3.25 8.56
N LEU A 34 -5.65 -2.57 8.54
CA LEU A 34 -5.19 -1.69 9.62
C LEU A 34 -5.54 -0.22 9.39
N LYS A 35 -6.17 0.11 8.26
CA LYS A 35 -6.44 1.48 7.79
C LYS A 35 -5.18 2.35 7.87
N ARG A 36 -4.06 1.81 7.41
CA ARG A 36 -2.75 2.46 7.50
C ARG A 36 -2.17 2.75 6.14
N ARG A 37 -1.54 3.90 6.00
CA ARG A 37 -0.88 4.35 4.78
C ARG A 37 0.61 4.56 5.03
N TYR A 38 1.42 4.05 4.13
CA TYR A 38 2.87 4.19 4.09
C TYR A 38 3.24 5.03 2.87
N ALA A 39 4.16 5.98 3.03
CA ALA A 39 4.59 6.84 1.94
C ALA A 39 5.65 6.14 1.07
N ILE A 40 5.68 6.46 -0.21
CA ILE A 40 6.79 6.15 -1.12
C ILE A 40 7.57 7.45 -1.34
N ARG A 41 8.82 7.49 -0.90
CA ARG A 41 9.72 8.63 -1.07
C ARG A 41 10.87 8.23 -1.97
N GLU A 42 11.05 8.93 -3.08
CA GLU A 42 12.13 8.66 -4.06
C GLU A 42 12.14 7.22 -4.58
N GLY A 43 10.96 6.59 -4.72
CA GLY A 43 10.84 5.18 -5.14
C GLY A 43 11.12 4.16 -4.03
N ILE A 44 11.35 4.60 -2.79
CA ILE A 44 11.57 3.75 -1.61
C ILE A 44 10.28 3.72 -0.79
N ALA A 45 9.78 2.51 -0.53
CA ALA A 45 8.64 2.28 0.37
C ALA A 45 9.06 2.49 1.83
N VAL A 46 8.52 3.51 2.48
CA VAL A 46 8.78 3.79 3.91
C VAL A 46 7.89 2.88 4.76
N MET A 47 8.34 1.65 4.98
CA MET A 47 7.63 0.62 5.75
C MET A 47 7.88 0.73 7.26
N LEU A 48 7.92 1.96 7.77
CA LEU A 48 8.09 2.23 9.20
C LEU A 48 6.74 2.54 9.83
N VAL A 49 6.39 1.82 10.89
CA VAL A 49 5.11 1.98 11.57
C VAL A 49 4.96 3.38 12.17
N ASP A 50 6.04 3.95 12.69
CA ASP A 50 6.03 5.28 13.31
C ASP A 50 5.92 6.42 12.28
N GLU A 51 6.31 6.17 11.03
CA GLU A 51 6.12 7.11 9.91
C GLU A 51 4.84 6.84 9.12
N SER A 52 4.06 5.83 9.52
CA SER A 52 2.81 5.50 8.85
C SER A 52 1.67 6.39 9.35
N ASP A 53 0.79 6.78 8.42
CA ASP A 53 -0.40 7.54 8.75
C ASP A 53 -1.58 6.59 9.00
N VAL A 54 -2.30 6.81 10.10
CA VAL A 54 -3.62 6.19 10.29
C VAL A 54 -4.63 6.99 9.49
N VAL A 55 -5.34 6.28 8.62
CA VAL A 55 -6.31 6.84 7.70
C VAL A 55 -7.67 6.90 8.38
N SER A 56 -8.37 8.03 8.24
CA SER A 56 -9.74 8.19 8.75
C SER A 56 -10.73 7.29 8.01
N ASP A 57 -11.91 7.07 8.57
CA ASP A 57 -12.93 6.20 7.95
C ASP A 57 -13.37 6.70 6.56
N SER A 58 -13.54 8.02 6.40
CA SER A 58 -13.90 8.61 5.10
C SER A 58 -12.83 8.39 4.04
N GLU A 59 -11.56 8.49 4.43
CA GLU A 59 -10.45 8.28 3.50
C GLU A 59 -10.23 6.78 3.22
N HIS A 60 -10.50 5.91 4.21
CA HIS A 60 -10.57 4.48 4.01
C HIS A 60 -11.61 4.11 2.96
N GLU A 61 -12.83 4.66 3.05
CA GLU A 61 -13.88 4.42 2.06
C GLU A 61 -13.46 4.90 0.66
N ARG A 62 -12.82 6.06 0.56
CA ARG A 62 -12.25 6.57 -0.70
C ARG A 62 -11.27 5.57 -1.30
N LEU A 63 -10.24 5.17 -0.53
CA LEU A 63 -9.19 4.26 -0.98
C LEU A 63 -9.72 2.86 -1.28
N ALA A 64 -10.63 2.33 -0.46
CA ALA A 64 -11.29 1.05 -0.69
C ALA A 64 -12.12 1.08 -1.99
N GLY A 65 -12.83 2.18 -2.25
CA GLY A 65 -13.54 2.39 -3.51
C GLY A 65 -12.61 2.41 -4.73
N ARG A 66 -11.41 3.00 -4.60
CA ARG A 66 -10.38 2.97 -5.65
C ARG A 66 -9.84 1.56 -5.89
N ILE A 67 -9.57 0.80 -4.83
CA ILE A 67 -9.16 -0.62 -4.92
C ILE A 67 -10.23 -1.43 -5.66
N ALA A 68 -11.50 -1.26 -5.31
CA ALA A 68 -12.61 -1.96 -5.97
C ALA A 68 -12.73 -1.63 -7.47
N ARG A 69 -12.27 -0.44 -7.90
CA ARG A 69 -12.20 -0.03 -9.31
C ARG A 69 -10.93 -0.50 -10.03
N GLY A 70 -10.01 -1.19 -9.33
CA GLY A 70 -8.76 -1.66 -9.90
C GLY A 70 -7.70 -0.56 -10.09
N GLU A 71 -7.85 0.58 -9.41
CA GLU A 71 -6.92 1.71 -9.50
C GLU A 71 -5.68 1.55 -8.59
N ALA A 72 -5.55 0.41 -7.92
CA ALA A 72 -4.44 0.11 -7.02
C ALA A 72 -3.81 -1.23 -7.40
N ARG A 73 -2.48 -1.31 -7.34
CA ARG A 73 -1.75 -2.55 -7.58
C ARG A 73 -1.62 -3.34 -6.27
N PRO A 74 -2.11 -4.59 -6.18
CA PRO A 74 -1.86 -5.42 -5.00
C PRO A 74 -0.38 -5.81 -4.92
N THR A 75 0.17 -5.77 -3.71
CA THR A 75 1.47 -6.36 -3.36
C THR A 75 1.31 -7.85 -3.04
N GLY A 76 2.40 -8.62 -3.03
CA GLY A 76 2.35 -10.00 -2.53
C GLY A 76 1.63 -11.00 -3.44
N SER A 77 1.26 -10.64 -4.66
CA SER A 77 0.83 -11.62 -5.67
C SER A 77 2.09 -12.26 -6.28
N ALA A 78 2.81 -13.04 -5.49
CA ALA A 78 3.61 -14.12 -6.04
C ALA A 78 2.61 -15.03 -6.77
N ALA A 79 2.58 -14.93 -8.11
CA ALA A 79 2.00 -15.97 -8.93
C ALA A 79 2.61 -17.30 -8.47
N ALA A 80 1.76 -18.19 -7.97
CA ALA A 80 2.07 -19.61 -7.96
C ALA A 80 2.16 -20.11 -9.40
#